data_AF-A0A4U9INZ3-F1
#
_entry.id   AF-A0A4U9INZ3-F1
#
_cell.length_a   1.000
_cell.length_b   1.000
_cell.length_c   1.000
_cell.angle_alpha   90.00
_cell.angle_beta   90.00
_cell.angle_gamma   90.00
#
_symmetry.space_group_name_H-M   'P 1'
#
loop_
_entity.id
_entity.type
_entity.pdbx_description
1 polymer ?
#
loop_
_entity_poly.entity_id
_entity_poly.type
_entity_poly.pdbx_seq_one_letter_code
_entity_poly.pdbx_strand_id
1 'polypeptide(L)' 'MNKTPVSAEKNGLLTLRRPDDFHLHLRDGEILKAVLPFTTKQFARAVVMPNLNPPVTTVAAMEAYREIILAAVAARP' A
#
# COMPACT_ATOMS: atom_id res chain seq x y z
N MET A 1 16.83 44.12 -4.97
CA MET A 1 16.84 42.84 -4.21
C MET A 1 16.63 41.71 -5.20
N ASN A 2 17.71 41.17 -5.76
CA ASN A 2 17.66 40.11 -6.76
C ASN A 2 17.37 38.78 -6.07
N LYS A 3 16.18 38.23 -6.26
CA LYS A 3 15.93 36.82 -5.97
C LYS A 3 16.50 36.03 -7.14
N THR A 4 17.74 35.58 -7.01
CA THR A 4 18.31 34.58 -7.91
C THR A 4 17.40 33.36 -7.91
N PRO A 5 16.90 32.87 -9.05
CA PRO A 5 16.19 31.60 -9.08
C PRO A 5 17.20 30.51 -8.75
N VAL A 6 16.95 29.76 -7.67
CA VAL A 6 17.66 28.48 -7.45
C VAL A 6 17.17 27.54 -8.56
N SER A 7 17.95 27.45 -9.63
CA SER A 7 17.78 26.43 -10.67
C SER A 7 18.14 25.08 -10.07
N ALA A 8 17.15 24.37 -9.56
CA ALA A 8 17.32 22.97 -9.18
C ALA A 8 17.23 22.11 -10.44
N GLU A 9 18.38 21.88 -11.08
CA GLU A 9 18.58 20.72 -11.95
C GLU A 9 18.39 19.46 -11.07
N LYS A 10 17.18 18.88 -11.08
CA LYS A 10 16.84 17.68 -10.28
C LYS A 10 16.58 16.48 -11.17
N ASN A 11 17.60 16.07 -11.93
CA ASN A 11 17.66 14.74 -12.56
C ASN A 11 18.53 13.80 -11.73
N GLY A 12 18.24 13.67 -10.43
CA GLY A 12 18.95 12.76 -9.53
C GLY A 12 18.16 11.47 -9.30
N LEU A 13 18.73 10.32 -9.70
CA LEU A 13 18.23 9.00 -9.31
C LEU A 13 18.45 8.77 -7.81
N LEU A 14 17.39 8.56 -7.05
CA LEU A 14 17.46 8.18 -5.63
C LEU A 14 17.21 6.67 -5.49
N THR A 15 18.23 5.94 -5.04
CA THR A 15 18.11 4.51 -4.72
C THR A 15 17.89 4.34 -3.23
N LEU A 16 16.81 3.64 -2.86
CA LEU A 16 16.46 3.32 -1.48
C LEU A 16 16.23 1.82 -1.34
N ARG A 17 16.42 1.30 -0.13
CA ARG A 17 15.90 -0.04 0.20
C ARG A 17 14.38 -0.04 0.00
N ARG A 18 13.83 -1.17 -0.47
CA ARG A 18 12.40 -1.29 -0.72
C ARG A 18 11.63 -0.94 0.59
N PRO A 19 10.74 0.06 0.56
CA PRO A 19 10.08 0.54 1.77
C PRO A 19 8.93 -0.38 2.19
N ASP A 20 8.38 -0.11 3.38
CA ASP A 20 7.14 -0.69 3.89
C ASP A 20 6.11 0.41 4.16
N ASP A 21 4.82 0.06 4.12
CA ASP A 21 3.71 0.97 4.40
C ASP A 21 3.09 0.69 5.78
N PHE A 22 3.33 1.54 6.77
CA PHE A 22 2.84 1.32 8.13
C PHE A 22 1.40 1.80 8.38
N HIS A 23 0.69 2.30 7.36
CA HIS A 23 -0.72 2.69 7.50
C HIS A 23 -1.45 2.55 6.16
N LEU A 24 -2.09 1.39 5.93
CA LEU A 24 -2.77 1.10 4.67
C LEU A 24 -4.24 0.71 4.85
N HIS A 25 -5.12 1.25 3.99
CA HIS A 25 -6.51 0.83 3.87
C HIS A 25 -6.75 0.13 2.53
N LEU A 26 -6.84 -1.20 2.55
CA LEU A 26 -7.07 -1.99 1.33
C LEU A 26 -8.54 -2.15 0.94
N ARG A 27 -9.47 -1.90 1.88
CA ARG A 27 -10.92 -2.16 1.69
C ARG A 27 -11.16 -3.65 1.41
N ASP A 28 -12.28 -3.98 0.77
CA ASP A 28 -12.67 -5.36 0.46
C ASP A 28 -13.26 -5.45 -0.96
N GLY A 29 -13.48 -6.67 -1.44
CA GLY A 29 -14.13 -6.96 -2.72
C GLY A 29 -13.41 -6.36 -3.92
N GLU A 30 -14.18 -5.73 -4.82
CA GLU A 30 -13.62 -5.13 -6.05
C GLU A 30 -12.67 -3.96 -5.79
N ILE A 31 -12.86 -3.23 -4.69
CA ILE A 31 -11.96 -2.13 -4.33
C ILE A 31 -10.59 -2.69 -3.95
N LEU A 32 -10.55 -3.74 -3.14
CA LEU A 32 -9.30 -4.45 -2.79
C LEU A 32 -8.53 -4.84 -4.06
N LYS A 33 -9.21 -5.48 -5.02
CA LYS A 33 -8.59 -5.90 -6.30
C LYS A 33 -8.04 -4.72 -7.10
N ALA A 34 -8.74 -3.59 -7.10
CA ALA A 34 -8.31 -2.39 -7.82
C ALA A 34 -7.10 -1.70 -7.16
N VAL A 35 -7.03 -1.65 -5.82
CA VAL A 35 -6.01 -0.86 -5.11
C VAL A 35 -4.76 -1.65 -4.73
N LEU A 36 -4.88 -2.95 -4.48
CA LEU A 36 -3.77 -3.81 -4.04
C LEU A 36 -2.55 -3.80 -4.99
N PRO A 37 -2.69 -3.72 -6.33
CA PRO A 37 -1.55 -3.66 -7.24
C PRO A 37 -0.63 -2.45 -7.02
N PHE A 38 -1.16 -1.32 -6.57
CA PHE A 38 -0.37 -0.12 -6.31
C PHE A 38 0.56 -0.31 -5.12
N THR A 39 0.06 -0.88 -4.02
CA THR A 39 0.87 -1.22 -2.84
C THR A 39 1.93 -2.28 -3.17
N THR A 40 1.52 -3.39 -3.79
CA THR A 40 2.43 -4.53 -4.04
C THR A 40 3.55 -4.21 -5.04
N LYS A 41 3.37 -3.19 -5.88
CA LYS A 41 4.42 -2.67 -6.78
C LYS A 41 5.51 -1.89 -6.03
N GLN A 42 5.16 -1.18 -4.96
CA GLN A 42 6.06 -0.22 -4.30
C GLN A 42 6.63 -0.74 -2.99
N PHE A 43 5.80 -1.36 -2.15
CA PHE A 43 6.14 -1.71 -0.78
C PHE A 43 6.42 -3.20 -0.63
N ALA A 44 7.31 -3.55 0.28
CA ALA A 44 7.61 -4.95 0.62
C ALA A 44 6.55 -5.52 1.57
N ARG A 45 6.15 -4.75 2.58
CA ARG A 45 5.14 -5.12 3.59
C ARG A 45 4.22 -3.95 3.89
N ALA A 46 3.07 -4.24 4.50
CA ALA A 46 2.15 -3.21 4.96
C ALA A 46 1.47 -3.58 6.29
N VAL A 47 1.12 -2.56 7.08
CA VAL A 47 0.19 -2.68 8.21
C VAL A 47 -1.20 -2.29 7.72
N VAL A 48 -2.07 -3.29 7.59
CA VAL A 48 -3.42 -3.12 7.03
C VAL A 48 -4.40 -2.78 8.15
N MET A 49 -5.10 -1.66 8.00
CA MET A 49 -6.04 -1.16 8.99
C MET A 49 -7.35 -1.97 9.01
N PRO A 50 -7.95 -2.22 10.19
CA PRO A 50 -9.09 -3.15 10.36
C PRO A 50 -10.47 -2.51 10.17
N ASN A 51 -10.55 -1.27 9.70
CA ASN A 51 -11.79 -0.48 9.64
C ASN A 51 -12.66 -0.79 8.41
N LEU A 52 -12.96 -2.08 8.21
CA LEU A 52 -13.99 -2.53 7.27
C LEU A 52 -15.40 -2.26 7.83
N ASN A 53 -16.42 -2.62 7.06
CA ASN A 53 -17.81 -2.55 7.48
C ASN A 53 -18.47 -3.95 7.35
N PRO A 54 -18.66 -4.71 8.45
CA PRO A 54 -18.30 -4.36 9.84
C PRO A 54 -16.77 -4.35 10.09
N PRO A 55 -16.30 -3.67 11.15
CA PRO A 55 -14.87 -3.64 11.47
C PRO A 55 -14.35 -5.02 11.88
N VAL A 56 -13.08 -5.29 11.56
CA VAL A 56 -12.41 -6.54 11.93
C VAL A 56 -11.95 -6.44 13.39
N THR A 57 -12.60 -7.18 14.29
CA THR A 57 -12.37 -7.08 15.75
C THR A 57 -11.97 -8.40 16.41
N THR A 58 -11.88 -9.49 15.65
CA THR A 58 -11.49 -10.81 16.15
C THR A 58 -10.31 -11.38 15.37
N VAL A 59 -9.55 -12.29 16.00
CA VAL A 59 -8.42 -12.96 15.36
C VAL A 59 -8.88 -13.76 14.14
N ALA A 60 -9.97 -14.51 14.27
CA ALA A 60 -10.53 -15.30 13.16
C ALA A 60 -10.93 -14.43 11.95
N ALA A 61 -11.51 -13.25 12.19
CA ALA A 61 -11.85 -12.32 11.11
C ALA A 61 -10.58 -11.72 10.46
N MET A 62 -9.54 -11.46 11.24
CA MET A 62 -8.26 -10.98 10.72
C MET A 62 -7.55 -12.05 9.88
N GLU A 63 -7.58 -13.32 10.31
CA GLU A 63 -7.05 -14.45 9.53
C GLU A 63 -7.79 -14.58 8.20
N ALA A 64 -9.13 -14.55 8.21
CA ALA A 64 -9.93 -14.59 7.00
C ALA A 64 -9.60 -13.43 6.04
N TYR A 65 -9.49 -12.21 6.57
CA TYR A 65 -9.14 -11.03 5.76
C TYR A 65 -7.73 -11.14 5.16
N ARG A 66 -6.76 -11.67 5.91
CA ARG A 66 -5.42 -11.96 5.40
C ARG A 66 -5.47 -12.93 4.22
N GLU A 67 -6.23 -14.02 4.31
CA GLU A 67 -6.34 -15.00 3.22
C GLU A 67 -6.99 -14.38 1.97
N ILE A 68 -8.00 -13.52 2.13
CA ILE A 68 -8.61 -12.76 1.03
C ILE A 68 -7.56 -11.89 0.33
N ILE A 69 -6.75 -11.14 1.09
CA ILE A 69 -5.69 -10.30 0.54
C ILE A 69 -4.66 -11.15 -0.22
N LEU A 70 -4.21 -12.27 0.35
CA LEU A 70 -3.22 -13.15 -0.27
C LEU A 70 -3.73 -13.79 -1.56
N ALA A 71 -5.00 -14.21 -1.58
CA ALA A 71 -5.63 -14.73 -2.80
C ALA A 71 -5.69 -13.65 -3.90
N ALA A 72 -5.92 -12.38 -3.53
CA ALA A 72 -5.91 -11.26 -4.46
C ALA A 72 -4.50 -10.89 -4.98
N VAL A 73 -3.42 -11.24 -4.26
CA VAL A 73 -2.04 -11.08 -4.75
C VAL A 73 -1.71 -12.09 -5.85
N ALA A 74 -2.16 -13.34 -5.70
CA ALA A 74 -1.87 -14.43 -6.64
C ALA A 74 -2.57 -14.26 -8.00
N ALA A 75 -3.63 -13.45 -8.07
CA ALA A 75 -4.29 -13.08 -9.31
C ALA A 75 -3.48 -12.03 -10.09
N ARG A 76 -2.30 -12.42 -10.60
CA ARG A 76 -1.57 -11.63 -11.60
C ARG A 76 -1.42 -12.47 -12.87
N PRO A 77 -1.81 -11.97 -14.05
CA PRO A 77 -1.41 -12.56 -15.33
C PRO A 77 0.09 -12.38 -15.60
#